data_AF-A0A089NS73-F1
#
_entry.id   AF-A0A089NS73-F1
#
_cell.length_a   1.000
_cell.length_b   1.000
_cell.length_c   1.000
_cell.angle_alpha   90.00
_cell.angle_beta   90.00
_cell.angle_gamma   90.00
#
_symmetry.space_group_name_H-M   'P 1'
#
loop_
_entity.id
_entity.type
_entity.pdbx_description
1 polymer ?
#
loop_
_entity_poly.entity_id
_entity_poly.type
_entity_poly.pdbx_seq_one_letter_code
_entity_poly.pdbx_strand_id
1 'polypeptide(L)'
;MIIVFGGHLDRAFRLGTHRQRFRQPYDDGSEIKHKAEEDPYRSFFHRAGMMFLLSDAQIDHTSLPLDLPVPRPRRRPNGATYMAIPLRKLEDDGQFFAEMLTQIDAFSDETLAALRLRAHDDPHKPNAIHQVDDILMSILHAWMTGSTLVLSMGEGQALAEIATCILDVGIPVPFGIPDLRGLSRLDPRSSGMVANLQPSDCGDLNDLRETPAICLYRSRLRLLAERRTTDYTAGLASALREASMLDHRLREAPADIRLTVLRVPVIDNAHRDDIINDPLGWSRRRAPKRRLQVMLLSDSRSLC
;
A
#
# COMPACT_ATOMS: atom_id res chain seq x y z
N MET A 1 9.60 -9.68 6.13
CA MET A 1 8.74 -8.48 6.13
C MET A 1 7.30 -8.89 5.89
N ILE A 2 6.39 -8.52 6.79
CA ILE A 2 4.93 -8.68 6.59
C ILE A 2 4.41 -7.39 5.94
N ILE A 3 3.59 -7.53 4.90
CA ILE A 3 3.08 -6.40 4.12
C ILE A 3 1.55 -6.30 4.16
N VAL A 4 1.04 -5.09 3.95
CA VAL A 4 -0.36 -4.79 3.64
C VAL A 4 -0.37 -3.99 2.35
N PHE A 5 -1.09 -4.46 1.33
CA PHE A 5 -1.30 -3.66 0.12
C PHE A 5 -2.41 -2.63 0.36
N GLY A 6 -2.27 -1.44 -0.21
CA GLY A 6 -3.35 -0.45 -0.27
C GLY A 6 -3.91 -0.31 -1.68
N GLY A 7 -5.18 0.09 -1.72
CA GLY A 7 -5.91 0.52 -2.90
C GLY A 7 -5.76 -0.36 -4.15
N HIS A 8 -5.27 0.18 -5.27
CA HIS A 8 -5.19 -0.46 -6.58
C HIS A 8 -4.26 -1.66 -6.57
N LEU A 9 -3.16 -1.62 -5.80
CA LEU A 9 -2.29 -2.79 -5.66
C LEU A 9 -3.05 -3.94 -5.00
N ASP A 10 -3.77 -3.65 -3.93
CA ASP A 10 -4.53 -4.66 -3.19
C ASP A 10 -5.69 -5.22 -4.04
N ARG A 11 -6.44 -4.33 -4.69
CA ARG A 11 -7.54 -4.73 -5.59
C ARG A 11 -7.01 -5.54 -6.78
N ALA A 12 -5.94 -5.12 -7.43
CA ALA A 12 -5.33 -5.88 -8.52
C ALA A 12 -4.85 -7.27 -8.04
N PHE A 13 -4.23 -7.33 -6.86
CA PHE A 13 -3.78 -8.59 -6.27
C PHE A 13 -4.95 -9.54 -5.98
N ARG A 14 -6.06 -9.03 -5.40
CA ARG A 14 -7.30 -9.80 -5.21
C ARG A 14 -7.91 -10.24 -6.53
N LEU A 15 -7.96 -9.38 -7.53
CA LEU A 15 -8.50 -9.73 -8.85
C LEU A 15 -7.70 -10.83 -9.54
N GLY A 16 -6.38 -10.90 -9.32
CA GLY A 16 -5.53 -11.98 -9.81
C GLY A 16 -5.82 -13.36 -9.22
N THR A 17 -6.63 -13.44 -8.15
CA THR A 17 -7.12 -14.71 -7.59
C THR A 17 -8.25 -15.32 -8.42
N HIS A 18 -8.94 -14.52 -9.24
CA HIS A 18 -9.89 -15.04 -10.23
C HIS A 18 -9.11 -15.68 -11.37
N ARG A 19 -9.21 -17.01 -11.48
CA ARG A 19 -8.42 -17.84 -12.41
C ARG A 19 -8.41 -17.22 -13.81
N GLN A 20 -7.21 -17.16 -14.40
CA GLN A 20 -6.94 -16.76 -15.79
C GLN A 20 -7.11 -15.28 -16.13
N ARG A 21 -7.44 -14.39 -15.18
CA ARG A 21 -7.70 -12.97 -15.48
C ARG A 21 -6.52 -12.26 -16.18
N PHE A 22 -5.32 -12.40 -15.64
CA PHE A 22 -4.10 -11.78 -16.20
C PHE A 22 -3.25 -12.76 -17.02
N ARG A 23 -3.75 -13.98 -17.22
CA ARG A 23 -3.12 -14.97 -18.09
C ARG A 23 -3.35 -14.55 -19.52
N GLN A 24 -2.30 -14.50 -20.34
CA GLN A 24 -2.46 -14.27 -21.77
C GLN A 24 -3.37 -15.39 -22.34
N PRO A 25 -4.49 -15.07 -22.99
CA PRO A 25 -5.29 -16.10 -23.64
C PRO A 25 -4.48 -16.77 -24.74
N TYR A 26 -4.63 -18.09 -24.88
CA TYR A 26 -4.14 -18.82 -26.04
C TYR A 26 -4.91 -18.33 -27.27
N ASP A 27 -4.26 -17.51 -28.09
CA ASP A 27 -4.48 -17.24 -29.52
C ASP A 27 -5.92 -17.32 -30.07
N ASP A 28 -6.92 -16.82 -29.33
CA ASP A 28 -8.31 -16.76 -29.80
C ASP A 28 -8.85 -15.33 -29.59
N GLY A 29 -8.81 -14.52 -30.65
CA GLY A 29 -9.41 -13.18 -30.72
C GLY A 29 -8.47 -12.01 -30.44
N SER A 30 -8.08 -11.29 -31.49
CA SER A 30 -7.19 -10.11 -31.44
C SER A 30 -7.73 -8.95 -30.57
N GLU A 31 -9.06 -8.76 -30.47
CA GLU A 31 -9.64 -7.68 -29.66
C GLU A 31 -9.54 -7.91 -28.15
N ILE A 32 -9.62 -9.16 -27.68
CA ILE A 32 -9.50 -9.49 -26.25
C ILE A 32 -8.05 -9.34 -25.79
N LYS A 33 -7.11 -9.73 -26.67
CA LYS A 33 -5.66 -9.59 -26.45
C LYS A 33 -5.23 -8.13 -26.29
N HIS A 34 -5.69 -7.23 -27.17
CA HIS A 34 -5.39 -5.79 -27.06
C HIS A 34 -5.95 -5.18 -25.76
N LYS A 35 -7.19 -5.50 -25.38
CA LYS A 35 -7.82 -4.97 -24.16
C LYS A 35 -7.16 -5.46 -22.86
N ALA A 36 -6.64 -6.69 -22.84
CA ALA A 36 -5.90 -7.23 -21.68
C ALA A 36 -4.45 -6.72 -21.59
N GLU A 37 -3.82 -6.35 -22.70
CA GLU A 37 -2.50 -5.71 -22.72
C GLU A 37 -2.54 -4.24 -22.28
N GLU A 38 -3.67 -3.57 -22.48
CA GLU A 38 -3.91 -2.18 -22.07
C GLU A 38 -4.55 -2.05 -20.67
N ASP A 39 -4.91 -3.14 -19.98
CA ASP A 39 -5.50 -3.09 -18.64
C ASP A 39 -4.48 -2.55 -17.62
N PRO A 40 -4.68 -1.35 -17.05
CA PRO A 40 -3.75 -0.79 -16.07
C PRO A 40 -3.64 -1.65 -14.80
N TYR A 41 -4.68 -2.44 -14.47
CA TYR A 41 -4.64 -3.37 -13.34
C TYR A 41 -3.67 -4.53 -13.54
N ARG A 42 -3.26 -4.83 -14.78
CA ARG A 42 -2.18 -5.79 -15.04
C ARG A 42 -0.84 -5.27 -14.53
N SER A 43 -0.52 -3.99 -14.75
CA SER A 43 0.69 -3.37 -14.19
C SER A 43 0.66 -3.37 -12.65
N PHE A 44 -0.49 -3.00 -12.06
CA PHE A 44 -0.64 -3.06 -10.59
C PHE A 44 -0.49 -4.49 -10.07
N PHE A 45 -1.02 -5.49 -10.78
CA PHE A 45 -0.87 -6.90 -10.40
C PHE A 45 0.58 -7.36 -10.47
N HIS A 46 1.31 -7.04 -11.55
CA HIS A 46 2.73 -7.40 -11.64
C HIS A 46 3.55 -6.78 -10.50
N ARG A 47 3.31 -5.50 -10.17
CA ARG A 47 3.95 -4.80 -9.05
C ARG A 47 3.62 -5.42 -7.70
N ALA A 48 2.33 -5.63 -7.42
CA ALA A 48 1.88 -6.27 -6.19
C ALA A 48 2.41 -7.71 -6.08
N GLY A 49 2.38 -8.47 -7.18
CA GLY A 49 2.89 -9.82 -7.30
C GLY A 49 4.38 -9.92 -6.97
N MET A 50 5.21 -9.04 -7.52
CA MET A 50 6.63 -8.99 -7.16
C MET A 50 6.84 -8.66 -5.69
N MET A 51 6.12 -7.68 -5.13
CA MET A 51 6.24 -7.39 -3.70
C MET A 51 5.72 -8.52 -2.81
N PHE A 52 4.72 -9.26 -3.27
CA PHE A 52 4.25 -10.45 -2.60
C PHE A 52 5.36 -11.51 -2.57
N LEU A 53 5.96 -11.87 -3.71
CA LEU A 53 7.07 -12.83 -3.80
C LEU A 53 8.23 -12.48 -2.86
N LEU A 54 8.49 -11.18 -2.70
CA LEU A 54 9.60 -10.63 -1.94
C LEU A 54 9.25 -10.35 -0.45
N SER A 55 8.03 -10.65 -0.02
CA SER A 55 7.59 -10.53 1.37
C SER A 55 7.50 -11.90 2.06
N ASP A 56 7.46 -11.92 3.40
CA ASP A 56 7.29 -13.15 4.17
C ASP A 56 5.81 -13.58 4.18
N ALA A 57 4.91 -12.60 4.31
CA ALA A 57 3.47 -12.79 4.29
C ALA A 57 2.77 -11.48 3.89
N GLN A 58 1.56 -11.61 3.36
CA GLN A 58 0.62 -10.51 3.15
C GLN A 58 -0.51 -10.66 4.17
N ILE A 59 -0.88 -9.55 4.80
CA ILE A 59 -2.12 -9.45 5.54
C ILE A 59 -3.20 -9.02 4.55
N ASP A 60 -4.17 -9.89 4.32
CA ASP A 60 -5.40 -9.53 3.63
C ASP A 60 -6.29 -8.77 4.61
N HIS A 61 -6.47 -7.47 4.34
CA HIS A 61 -7.23 -6.58 5.19
C HIS A 61 -8.71 -6.98 5.30
N THR A 62 -9.24 -7.72 4.31
CA THR A 62 -10.63 -8.22 4.33
C THR A 62 -10.82 -9.53 5.08
N SER A 63 -9.71 -10.19 5.45
CA SER A 63 -9.71 -11.47 6.16
C SER A 63 -9.52 -11.35 7.68
N LEU A 64 -9.33 -10.12 8.18
CA LEU A 64 -9.22 -9.90 9.63
C LEU A 64 -10.56 -10.25 10.30
N PRO A 65 -10.54 -10.99 11.42
CA PRO A 65 -11.79 -11.42 12.07
C PRO A 65 -12.62 -10.19 12.47
N LEU A 66 -13.84 -10.12 11.94
CA LEU A 66 -14.85 -9.10 12.26
C LEU A 66 -15.16 -9.06 13.77
N ASP A 67 -14.97 -10.20 14.45
CA ASP A 67 -15.11 -10.35 15.91
C ASP A 67 -13.74 -10.26 16.60
N LEU A 68 -13.20 -9.04 16.69
CA LEU A 68 -12.11 -8.78 17.61
C LEU A 68 -12.61 -8.77 19.05
N PRO A 69 -11.79 -9.21 20.02
CA PRO A 69 -12.21 -9.30 21.42
C PRO A 69 -12.70 -7.94 21.93
N VAL A 70 -13.75 -8.01 22.76
CA VAL A 70 -14.34 -6.89 23.50
C VAL A 70 -13.24 -5.92 23.99
N PRO A 71 -13.40 -4.59 23.82
CA PRO A 71 -12.51 -3.57 24.36
C PRO A 71 -11.93 -3.93 25.71
N ARG A 72 -10.65 -4.28 25.76
CA ARG A 72 -9.97 -4.54 27.04
C ARG A 72 -9.49 -3.22 27.63
N PRO A 73 -9.72 -2.98 28.93
CA PRO A 73 -9.11 -1.84 29.61
C PRO A 73 -7.59 -1.97 29.51
N ARG A 74 -6.94 -0.98 28.90
CA ARG A 74 -5.49 -0.87 28.80
C ARG A 74 -5.00 0.17 29.80
N ARG A 75 -3.84 -0.09 30.40
CA ARG A 75 -3.15 0.89 31.24
C ARG A 75 -2.13 1.66 30.42
N ARG A 76 -2.16 2.98 30.55
CA ARG A 76 -1.09 3.85 30.06
C ARG A 76 0.16 3.69 30.93
N PRO A 77 1.36 4.09 30.43
CA PRO A 77 2.58 4.11 31.24
C PRO A 77 2.46 4.95 32.52
N ASN A 78 1.58 5.95 32.54
CA ASN A 78 1.29 6.79 33.70
C ASN A 78 0.21 6.22 34.64
N GLY A 79 -0.18 4.95 34.48
CA GLY A 79 -1.15 4.27 35.34
C GLY A 79 -2.63 4.50 35.00
N ALA A 80 -2.96 5.47 34.13
CA ALA A 80 -4.34 5.73 33.73
C ALA A 80 -4.93 4.60 32.89
N THR A 81 -6.14 4.16 33.23
CA THR A 81 -6.87 3.12 32.49
C THR A 81 -7.68 3.75 31.36
N TYR A 82 -7.69 3.15 30.17
CA TYR A 82 -8.52 3.56 29.04
C TYR A 82 -9.10 2.34 28.33
N MET A 83 -10.25 2.51 27.68
CA MET A 83 -10.85 1.46 26.85
C MET A 83 -10.26 1.52 25.44
N ALA A 84 -9.82 0.37 24.93
CA ALA A 84 -9.43 0.25 23.52
C ALA A 84 -10.66 0.45 22.63
N ILE A 85 -10.52 1.21 21.54
CA ILE A 85 -11.60 1.39 20.56
C ILE A 85 -11.73 0.08 19.76
N PRO A 86 -12.94 -0.48 19.57
CA PRO A 86 -13.14 -1.64 18.69
C PRO A 86 -12.67 -1.35 17.27
N LEU A 87 -12.08 -2.33 16.58
CA LEU A 87 -11.65 -2.16 15.18
C LEU A 87 -12.80 -1.71 14.29
N ARG A 88 -13.94 -2.38 14.36
CA ARG A 88 -15.13 -2.02 13.58
C ARG A 88 -15.51 -0.55 13.70
N LYS A 89 -15.36 0.03 14.89
CA LYS A 89 -15.62 1.46 15.07
C LYS A 89 -14.58 2.34 14.38
N LEU A 90 -13.31 1.92 14.35
CA LEU A 90 -12.27 2.60 13.58
C LEU A 90 -12.47 2.46 12.07
N GLU A 91 -12.99 1.33 11.61
CA GLU A 91 -13.36 1.08 10.21
C GLU A 91 -14.52 1.99 9.79
N ASP A 92 -15.63 1.98 10.55
CA ASP A 92 -16.79 2.87 10.31
C ASP A 92 -16.36 4.35 10.27
N ASP A 93 -15.47 4.74 11.20
CA ASP A 93 -14.94 6.10 11.27
C ASP A 93 -14.01 6.43 10.10
N GLY A 94 -13.23 5.46 9.60
CA GLY A 94 -12.39 5.63 8.42
C GLY A 94 -13.21 5.76 7.14
N GLN A 95 -14.31 5.01 7.01
CA GLN A 95 -15.25 5.16 5.90
C GLN A 95 -15.89 6.56 5.91
N PHE A 96 -16.38 7.01 7.07
CA PHE A 96 -16.90 8.37 7.20
C PHE A 96 -15.85 9.43 6.86
N PHE A 97 -14.60 9.20 7.26
CA PHE A 97 -13.49 10.08 6.93
C PHE A 97 -13.21 10.13 5.43
N ALA A 98 -13.28 8.99 4.72
CA ALA A 98 -13.14 8.92 3.27
C ALA A 98 -14.21 9.74 2.56
N GLU A 99 -15.47 9.59 2.97
CA GLU A 99 -16.60 10.36 2.43
C GLU A 99 -16.37 11.85 2.62
N MET A 100 -16.02 12.28 3.83
CA MET A 100 -15.75 13.67 4.15
C MET A 100 -14.60 14.25 3.31
N LEU A 101 -13.48 13.53 3.16
CA LEU A 101 -12.33 13.97 2.34
C LEU A 101 -12.72 14.25 0.88
N THR A 102 -13.62 13.44 0.31
CA THR A 102 -14.10 13.67 -1.05
C THR A 102 -15.11 14.81 -1.17
N GLN A 103 -15.81 15.18 -0.09
CA GLN A 103 -16.78 16.28 -0.08
C GLN A 103 -16.13 17.66 0.06
N ILE A 104 -14.95 17.71 0.67
CA ILE A 104 -14.18 18.95 0.88
C ILE A 104 -13.14 19.19 -0.21
N ASP A 105 -13.23 18.45 -1.33
CA ASP A 105 -12.32 18.53 -2.47
C ASP A 105 -10.83 18.45 -2.07
N ALA A 106 -10.50 17.47 -1.20
CA ALA A 106 -9.14 17.30 -0.68
C ALA A 106 -8.09 16.90 -1.74
N PHE A 107 -8.50 16.66 -2.98
CA PHE A 107 -7.71 16.02 -4.02
C PHE A 107 -7.60 16.89 -5.28
N SER A 108 -6.45 16.83 -5.94
CA SER A 108 -6.29 17.37 -7.29
C SER A 108 -7.10 16.57 -8.32
N ASP A 109 -7.37 17.17 -9.48
CA ASP A 109 -8.10 16.50 -10.57
C ASP A 109 -7.35 15.25 -11.06
N GLU A 110 -6.01 15.32 -11.13
CA GLU A 110 -5.15 14.19 -11.51
C GLU A 110 -5.23 13.05 -10.49
N THR A 111 -5.16 13.38 -9.20
CA THR A 111 -5.30 12.39 -8.12
C THR A 111 -6.70 11.78 -8.12
N LEU A 112 -7.76 12.57 -8.33
CA LEU A 112 -9.13 12.05 -8.46
C LEU A 112 -9.28 11.12 -9.66
N ALA A 113 -8.69 11.47 -10.80
CA ALA A 113 -8.70 10.61 -11.98
C ALA A 113 -8.00 9.28 -11.70
N ALA A 114 -6.84 9.30 -11.03
CA ALA A 114 -6.13 8.10 -10.61
C ALA A 114 -6.95 7.26 -9.63
N LEU A 115 -7.53 7.86 -8.58
CA LEU A 115 -8.35 7.14 -7.59
C LEU A 115 -9.61 6.51 -8.19
N ARG A 116 -10.13 7.09 -9.28
CA ARG A 116 -11.29 6.58 -10.02
C ARG A 116 -10.95 5.44 -10.99
N LEU A 117 -9.68 5.05 -11.09
CA LEU A 117 -9.25 4.01 -12.02
C LEU A 117 -9.89 2.66 -11.68
N ARG A 118 -10.45 2.00 -12.70
CA ARG A 118 -11.12 0.71 -12.58
C ARG A 118 -10.48 -0.32 -13.50
N ALA A 119 -10.67 -1.56 -13.12
CA ALA A 119 -10.48 -2.69 -14.02
C ALA A 119 -11.45 -2.57 -15.21
N HIS A 120 -11.04 -3.03 -16.39
CA HIS A 120 -11.85 -2.88 -17.61
C HIS A 120 -13.24 -3.55 -17.53
N ASP A 121 -13.34 -4.67 -16.81
CA ASP A 121 -14.56 -5.48 -16.64
C ASP A 121 -15.38 -5.10 -15.40
N ASP A 122 -15.03 -4.02 -14.71
CA ASP A 122 -15.69 -3.61 -13.49
C ASP A 122 -17.07 -2.98 -13.79
N PRO A 123 -18.18 -3.61 -13.34
CA PRO A 123 -19.53 -3.15 -13.70
C PRO A 123 -19.99 -1.94 -12.87
N HIS A 124 -19.23 -1.54 -11.84
CA HIS A 124 -19.62 -0.47 -10.94
C HIS A 124 -19.10 0.89 -11.42
N LYS A 125 -19.85 1.96 -11.11
CA LYS A 125 -19.45 3.33 -11.43
C LYS A 125 -18.13 3.69 -10.71
N PRO A 126 -17.23 4.46 -11.35
CA PRO A 126 -16.03 4.98 -10.69
C PRO A 126 -16.40 5.78 -9.44
N ASN A 127 -15.85 5.37 -8.29
CA ASN A 127 -16.08 6.04 -7.01
C ASN A 127 -14.76 6.21 -6.26
N ALA A 128 -14.31 7.47 -6.11
CA ALA A 128 -13.09 7.80 -5.39
C ALA A 128 -13.20 7.47 -3.89
N ILE A 129 -14.39 7.56 -3.30
CA ILE A 129 -14.62 7.26 -1.88
C ILE A 129 -14.16 5.85 -1.54
N HIS A 130 -14.55 4.86 -2.35
CA HIS A 130 -14.16 3.46 -2.13
C HIS A 130 -12.64 3.28 -2.18
N GLN A 131 -11.96 4.01 -3.06
CA GLN A 131 -10.52 3.94 -3.18
C GLN A 131 -9.81 4.59 -1.99
N VAL A 132 -10.30 5.73 -1.52
CA VAL A 132 -9.79 6.40 -0.32
C VAL A 132 -10.01 5.54 0.91
N ASP A 133 -11.20 4.93 1.04
CA ASP A 133 -11.53 3.99 2.11
C ASP A 133 -10.58 2.78 2.11
N ASP A 134 -10.38 2.12 0.96
CA ASP A 134 -9.41 1.01 0.82
C ASP A 134 -7.99 1.43 1.29
N ILE A 135 -7.53 2.64 0.93
CA ILE A 135 -6.22 3.16 1.37
C ILE A 135 -6.20 3.37 2.90
N LEU A 136 -7.24 3.96 3.47
CA LEU A 136 -7.35 4.24 4.90
C LEU A 136 -7.42 2.95 5.74
N MET A 137 -8.16 1.93 5.27
CA MET A 137 -8.24 0.62 5.91
C MET A 137 -6.88 -0.09 5.90
N SER A 138 -6.17 -0.06 4.77
CA SER A 138 -4.82 -0.60 4.68
C SER A 138 -3.83 0.12 5.60
N ILE A 139 -3.95 1.44 5.77
CA ILE A 139 -3.16 2.20 6.76
C ILE A 139 -3.47 1.72 8.17
N LEU A 140 -4.75 1.64 8.54
CA LEU A 140 -5.18 1.21 9.86
C LEU A 140 -4.60 -0.17 10.19
N HIS A 141 -4.69 -1.12 9.25
CA HIS A 141 -4.21 -2.47 9.45
C HIS A 141 -2.68 -2.56 9.50
N ALA A 142 -1.97 -1.86 8.61
CA ALA A 142 -0.52 -1.79 8.65
C ALA A 142 -0.04 -1.21 10.00
N TRP A 143 -0.70 -0.16 10.46
CA TRP A 143 -0.40 0.50 11.72
C TRP A 143 -0.68 -0.39 12.95
N MET A 144 -1.83 -1.05 13.01
CA MET A 144 -2.19 -1.93 14.14
C MET A 144 -1.28 -3.16 14.25
N THR A 145 -0.88 -3.71 13.10
CA THR A 145 -0.08 -4.95 13.04
C THR A 145 1.42 -4.68 13.02
N GLY A 146 1.84 -3.42 12.85
CA GLY A 146 3.25 -3.06 12.66
C GLY A 146 3.82 -3.57 11.33
N SER A 147 2.96 -3.80 10.34
CA SER A 147 3.34 -4.27 9.01
C SER A 147 3.81 -3.12 8.12
N THR A 148 4.48 -3.45 7.02
CA THR A 148 4.85 -2.47 6.00
C THR A 148 3.66 -2.20 5.08
N LEU A 149 3.28 -0.93 4.95
CA LEU A 149 2.26 -0.51 4.00
C LEU A 149 2.88 -0.42 2.60
N VAL A 150 2.27 -1.04 1.60
CA VAL A 150 2.74 -1.02 0.21
C VAL A 150 1.68 -0.35 -0.67
N LEU A 151 2.08 0.71 -1.36
CA LEU A 151 1.21 1.53 -2.21
C LEU A 151 1.84 1.75 -3.59
N SER A 152 1.02 2.08 -4.57
CA SER A 152 1.54 2.70 -5.79
C SER A 152 1.98 4.16 -5.51
N MET A 153 2.84 4.71 -6.38
CA MET A 153 3.26 6.10 -6.24
C MET A 153 2.08 7.08 -6.27
N GLY A 154 1.09 6.88 -7.15
CA GLY A 154 -0.10 7.72 -7.24
C GLY A 154 -0.95 7.71 -5.96
N GLU A 155 -1.03 6.57 -5.27
CA GLU A 155 -1.71 6.49 -3.97
C GLU A 155 -0.89 7.12 -2.84
N GLY A 156 0.44 7.09 -2.96
CA GLY A 156 1.32 7.91 -2.12
C GLY A 156 1.00 9.40 -2.26
N GLN A 157 0.81 9.88 -3.49
CA GLN A 157 0.42 11.27 -3.76
C GLN A 157 -0.96 11.60 -3.17
N ALA A 158 -1.95 10.73 -3.33
CA ALA A 158 -3.26 10.89 -2.68
C ALA A 158 -3.14 11.02 -1.15
N LEU A 159 -2.27 10.25 -0.51
CA LEU A 159 -2.00 10.37 0.93
C LEU A 159 -1.27 11.65 1.32
N ALA A 160 -0.39 12.17 0.46
CA ALA A 160 0.24 13.47 0.67
C ALA A 160 -0.79 14.60 0.62
N GLU A 161 -1.76 14.52 -0.29
CA GLU A 161 -2.87 15.47 -0.40
C GLU A 161 -3.82 15.37 0.81
N ILE A 162 -4.19 14.16 1.24
CA ILE A 162 -4.94 13.93 2.48
C ILE A 162 -4.22 14.53 3.70
N ALA A 163 -2.91 14.29 3.84
CA ALA A 163 -2.11 14.83 4.93
C ALA A 163 -2.06 16.37 4.90
N THR A 164 -2.01 16.98 3.71
CA THR A 164 -2.04 18.44 3.53
C THR A 164 -3.40 18.99 3.93
N CYS A 165 -4.48 18.41 3.41
CA CYS A 165 -5.86 18.79 3.74
C CYS A 165 -6.13 18.70 5.26
N ILE A 166 -5.73 17.59 5.90
CA ILE A 166 -5.87 17.39 7.34
C ILE A 166 -5.29 18.58 8.11
N LEU A 167 -4.08 19.00 7.76
CA LEU A 167 -3.32 20.03 8.50
C LEU A 167 -3.77 21.45 8.15
N ASP A 168 -4.09 21.72 6.89
CA ASP A 168 -4.49 23.06 6.45
C ASP A 168 -5.92 23.40 6.88
N VAL A 169 -6.82 22.41 6.91
CA VAL A 169 -8.24 22.60 7.25
C VAL A 169 -8.53 22.35 8.74
N GLY A 170 -7.57 21.83 9.52
CA GLY A 170 -7.79 21.59 10.95
C GLY A 170 -8.63 20.34 11.26
N ILE A 171 -8.65 19.35 10.36
CA ILE A 171 -9.57 18.20 10.45
C ILE A 171 -9.01 17.12 11.39
N PRO A 172 -9.74 16.68 12.43
CA PRO A 172 -9.26 15.60 13.29
C PRO A 172 -9.23 14.26 12.54
N VAL A 173 -8.24 13.41 12.84
CA VAL A 173 -8.11 12.08 12.21
C VAL A 173 -8.73 10.97 13.07
N PRO A 174 -9.39 9.95 12.48
CA PRO A 174 -10.00 8.85 13.24
C PRO A 174 -8.96 7.92 13.89
N PHE A 175 -7.80 7.77 13.25
CA PHE A 175 -6.62 7.03 13.66
C PHE A 175 -5.38 7.66 13.00
N GLY A 176 -4.19 7.12 13.29
CA GLY A 176 -2.95 7.69 12.78
C GLY A 176 -2.78 7.55 11.26
N ILE A 177 -2.51 8.65 10.56
CA ILE A 177 -2.28 8.69 9.09
C ILE A 177 -0.80 8.96 8.78
N PRO A 178 -0.11 8.17 7.93
CA PRO A 178 1.29 8.45 7.58
C PRO A 178 1.45 9.80 6.87
N ASP A 179 2.42 10.62 7.32
CA ASP A 179 2.73 11.90 6.66
C ASP A 179 3.64 11.68 5.44
N LEU A 180 3.05 11.74 4.25
CA LEU A 180 3.75 11.59 2.98
C LEU A 180 3.96 12.93 2.22
N ARG A 181 3.76 14.10 2.85
CA ARG A 181 3.94 15.38 2.15
C ARG A 181 5.37 15.61 1.61
N GLY A 182 6.35 14.88 2.14
CA GLY A 182 7.75 14.89 1.70
C GLY A 182 8.08 14.07 0.45
N LEU A 183 7.09 13.50 -0.26
CA LEU A 183 7.30 12.63 -1.43
C LEU A 183 8.11 13.27 -2.58
N SER A 184 8.04 14.58 -2.76
CA SER A 184 8.84 15.25 -3.81
C SER A 184 10.33 15.38 -3.43
N ARG A 185 10.68 15.17 -2.16
CA ARG A 185 12.03 15.37 -1.61
C ARG A 185 12.69 14.04 -1.22
N LEU A 186 12.25 12.94 -1.81
CA LEU A 186 12.77 11.61 -1.50
C LEU A 186 14.26 11.51 -1.83
N ASP A 187 15.04 11.01 -0.88
CA ASP A 187 16.45 10.68 -1.14
C ASP A 187 16.51 9.59 -2.22
N PRO A 188 17.18 9.81 -3.37
CA PRO A 188 17.37 8.78 -4.38
C PRO A 188 17.91 7.47 -3.81
N ARG A 189 18.73 7.54 -2.75
CA ARG A 189 19.31 6.39 -2.06
C ARG A 189 18.29 5.56 -1.28
N SER A 190 17.07 6.07 -1.07
CA SER A 190 15.95 5.31 -0.50
C SER A 190 15.20 4.46 -1.53
N SER A 191 15.65 4.50 -2.79
CA SER A 191 15.00 3.84 -3.92
C SER A 191 15.93 2.94 -4.71
N GLY A 192 15.38 1.98 -5.45
CA GLY A 192 16.10 1.22 -6.47
C GLY A 192 15.17 0.31 -7.25
N MET A 193 15.71 -0.34 -8.28
CA MET A 193 14.93 -1.19 -9.17
C MET A 193 14.81 -2.61 -8.61
N VAL A 194 13.64 -3.21 -8.79
CA VAL A 194 13.40 -4.64 -8.56
C VAL A 194 12.99 -5.29 -9.88
N ALA A 195 13.35 -6.56 -10.05
CA ALA A 195 12.90 -7.34 -11.19
C ALA A 195 11.38 -7.43 -11.25
N ASN A 196 10.86 -7.56 -12.47
CA ASN A 196 9.46 -7.75 -12.77
C ASN A 196 9.29 -9.06 -13.55
N LEU A 197 8.96 -10.14 -12.84
CA LEU A 197 8.74 -11.45 -13.44
C LEU A 197 7.40 -11.55 -14.16
N GLN A 198 6.58 -10.49 -14.11
CA GLN A 198 5.28 -10.42 -14.78
C GLN A 198 4.41 -11.66 -14.52
N PRO A 199 4.16 -11.99 -13.24
CA PRO A 199 3.40 -13.19 -12.89
C PRO A 199 2.03 -13.16 -13.55
N SER A 200 1.59 -14.30 -14.07
CA SER A 200 0.36 -14.40 -14.86
C SER A 200 -0.90 -14.45 -14.01
N ASP A 201 -0.84 -15.06 -12.83
CA ASP A 201 -1.94 -15.16 -11.87
C ASP A 201 -1.43 -15.55 -10.48
N CYS A 202 -2.32 -15.73 -9.50
CA CYS A 202 -1.94 -16.16 -8.16
C CYS A 202 -1.40 -17.60 -8.08
N GLY A 203 -1.68 -18.46 -9.06
CA GLY A 203 -1.08 -19.80 -9.12
C GLY A 203 0.41 -19.71 -9.44
N ASP A 204 0.75 -18.95 -10.48
CA ASP A 204 2.13 -18.66 -10.87
C ASP A 204 2.94 -18.01 -9.73
N LEU A 205 2.32 -17.11 -8.96
CA LEU A 205 2.94 -16.52 -7.77
C LEU A 205 3.33 -17.57 -6.73
N ASN A 206 2.49 -18.56 -6.47
CA ASN A 206 2.80 -19.59 -5.48
C ASN A 206 3.95 -20.49 -5.95
N ASP A 207 3.98 -20.83 -7.24
CA ASP A 207 5.05 -21.62 -7.83
C ASP A 207 6.39 -20.87 -7.80
N LEU A 208 6.38 -19.57 -8.11
CA LEU A 208 7.56 -18.72 -8.07
C LEU A 208 8.10 -18.54 -6.63
N ARG A 209 7.21 -18.46 -5.63
CA ARG A 209 7.58 -18.18 -4.23
C ARG A 209 8.51 -19.23 -3.63
N GLU A 210 8.37 -20.48 -4.06
CA GLU A 210 9.17 -21.61 -3.58
C GLU A 210 10.50 -21.77 -4.34
N THR A 211 10.74 -20.95 -5.36
CA THR A 211 12.00 -21.02 -6.13
C THR A 211 13.19 -20.56 -5.26
N PRO A 212 14.32 -21.30 -5.22
CA PRO A 212 15.48 -20.95 -4.40
C PRO A 212 16.04 -19.53 -4.63
N ALA A 213 16.04 -19.08 -5.89
CA ALA A 213 16.48 -17.73 -6.24
C ALA A 213 15.59 -16.63 -5.64
N ILE A 214 14.26 -16.85 -5.61
CA ILE A 214 13.31 -15.92 -5.00
C ILE A 214 13.45 -15.93 -3.48
N CYS A 215 13.63 -17.10 -2.87
CA CYS A 215 13.92 -17.22 -1.44
C CYS A 215 15.18 -16.44 -1.04
N LEU A 216 16.26 -16.55 -1.82
CA LEU A 216 17.49 -15.76 -1.63
C LEU A 216 17.20 -14.27 -1.79
N TYR A 217 16.51 -13.87 -2.87
CA TYR A 217 16.24 -12.47 -3.15
C TYR A 217 15.42 -11.82 -2.03
N ARG A 218 14.33 -12.47 -1.61
CA ARG A 218 13.50 -12.10 -0.46
C ARG A 218 14.34 -11.92 0.81
N SER A 219 15.23 -12.87 1.11
CA SER A 219 16.12 -12.79 2.28
C SER A 219 17.01 -11.55 2.25
N ARG A 220 17.59 -11.23 1.09
CA ARG A 220 18.42 -10.02 0.92
C ARG A 220 17.62 -8.74 1.10
N LEU A 221 16.41 -8.67 0.54
CA LEU A 221 15.52 -7.52 0.69
C LEU A 221 15.06 -7.31 2.12
N ARG A 222 14.75 -8.41 2.83
CA ARG A 222 14.41 -8.34 4.26
C ARG A 222 15.55 -7.71 5.06
N LEU A 223 16.78 -8.18 4.85
CA LEU A 223 17.96 -7.61 5.52
C LEU A 223 18.16 -6.14 5.16
N LEU A 224 17.91 -5.74 3.91
CA LEU A 224 17.99 -4.34 3.48
C LEU A 224 16.90 -3.45 4.11
N ALA A 225 15.68 -3.97 4.28
CA ALA A 225 14.58 -3.26 4.94
C ALA A 225 14.78 -3.13 6.46
N GLU A 226 15.45 -4.10 7.07
CA GLU A 226 15.81 -4.10 8.50
C GLU A 226 17.01 -3.19 8.80
N ARG A 227 18.00 -3.19 7.91
CA ARG A 227 19.16 -2.32 8.01
C ARG A 227 18.72 -0.88 7.71
N ARG A 228 19.13 0.07 8.57
CA ARG A 228 18.97 1.51 8.30
C ARG A 228 19.97 2.01 7.24
N THR A 229 20.37 1.14 6.31
CA THR A 229 21.45 1.38 5.35
C THR A 229 21.16 2.57 4.46
N THR A 230 22.24 3.28 4.14
CA THR A 230 22.24 4.56 3.43
C THR A 230 22.12 4.44 1.92
N ASP A 231 22.04 3.23 1.32
CA ASP A 231 21.94 3.06 -0.14
C ASP A 231 21.12 1.81 -0.53
N TYR A 232 19.80 1.98 -0.66
CA TYR A 232 18.90 0.97 -1.22
C TYR A 232 19.21 0.69 -2.68
N THR A 233 19.68 1.66 -3.45
CA THR A 233 19.97 1.48 -4.89
C THR A 233 21.02 0.39 -5.08
N ALA A 234 22.16 0.52 -4.41
CA ALA A 234 23.24 -0.46 -4.46
C ALA A 234 22.83 -1.81 -3.85
N GLY A 235 22.08 -1.77 -2.73
CA GLY A 235 21.61 -2.96 -2.04
C GLY A 235 20.66 -3.82 -2.90
N LEU A 236 19.68 -3.19 -3.54
CA LEU A 236 18.72 -3.84 -4.44
C LEU A 236 19.43 -4.42 -5.67
N ALA A 237 20.34 -3.66 -6.28
CA ALA A 237 21.11 -4.13 -7.43
C ALA A 237 22.01 -5.33 -7.10
N SER A 238 22.63 -5.35 -5.91
CA SER A 238 23.42 -6.49 -5.44
C SER A 238 22.53 -7.72 -5.20
N ALA A 239 21.40 -7.52 -4.53
CA ALA A 239 20.46 -8.59 -4.23
C ALA A 239 19.89 -9.25 -5.49
N LEU A 240 19.52 -8.46 -6.50
CA LEU A 240 19.07 -8.97 -7.79
C LEU A 240 20.18 -9.76 -8.49
N ARG A 241 21.40 -9.21 -8.57
CA ARG A 241 22.54 -9.87 -9.21
C ARG A 241 22.84 -11.24 -8.60
N GLU A 242 22.81 -11.35 -7.28
CA GLU A 242 22.98 -12.62 -6.57
C GLU A 242 21.91 -13.64 -6.95
N ALA A 243 20.64 -13.22 -7.00
CA ALA A 243 19.53 -14.10 -7.34
C ALA A 243 19.55 -14.50 -8.84
N SER A 244 19.91 -13.59 -9.74
CA SER A 244 20.02 -13.85 -11.19
C SER A 244 21.15 -14.81 -11.57
N MET A 245 22.09 -15.10 -10.66
CA MET A 245 23.06 -16.18 -10.84
C MET A 245 22.42 -17.57 -10.71
N LEU A 246 21.29 -17.67 -10.00
CA LEU A 246 20.60 -18.93 -9.71
C LEU A 246 19.38 -19.20 -10.62
N ASP A 247 18.77 -18.16 -11.20
CA ASP A 247 17.60 -18.31 -12.06
C ASP A 247 17.68 -17.39 -13.28
N HIS A 248 17.53 -17.97 -14.47
CA HIS A 248 17.53 -17.25 -15.76
C HIS A 248 16.35 -16.28 -15.88
N ARG A 249 15.19 -16.60 -15.30
CA ARG A 249 14.00 -15.73 -15.34
C ARG A 249 14.28 -14.39 -14.67
N LEU A 250 15.00 -14.39 -13.55
CA LEU A 250 15.44 -13.16 -12.86
C LEU A 250 16.57 -12.42 -13.59
N ARG A 251 17.34 -13.11 -14.42
CA ARG A 251 18.41 -12.49 -15.22
C ARG A 251 17.83 -11.73 -16.42
N GLU A 252 16.78 -12.26 -17.01
CA GLU A 252 16.15 -11.72 -18.21
C GLU A 252 14.95 -10.81 -17.90
N ALA A 253 14.41 -10.89 -16.67
CA ALA A 253 13.30 -10.05 -16.25
C ALA A 253 13.64 -8.56 -16.35
N PRO A 254 12.71 -7.74 -16.89
CA PRO A 254 12.85 -6.30 -16.85
C PRO A 254 12.95 -5.82 -15.39
N ALA A 255 13.87 -4.91 -15.11
CA ALA A 255 13.98 -4.24 -13.82
C ALA A 255 13.32 -2.85 -13.93
N ASP A 256 12.02 -2.83 -14.22
CA ASP A 256 11.22 -1.63 -14.51
C ASP A 256 10.34 -1.19 -13.35
N ILE A 257 10.28 -1.96 -12.25
CA ILE A 257 9.61 -1.57 -11.01
C ILE A 257 10.63 -0.86 -10.12
N ARG A 258 10.37 0.40 -9.80
CA ARG A 258 11.11 1.16 -8.80
C ARG A 258 10.42 1.05 -7.44
N LEU A 259 11.16 0.52 -6.48
CA LEU A 259 10.77 0.42 -5.08
C LEU A 259 11.43 1.56 -4.29
N THR A 260 10.63 2.38 -3.62
CA THR A 260 11.09 3.40 -2.65
C THR A 260 10.67 2.99 -1.26
N VAL A 261 11.59 3.00 -0.29
CA VAL A 261 11.32 2.59 1.09
C VAL A 261 11.43 3.78 2.04
N LEU A 262 10.36 4.01 2.82
CA LEU A 262 10.23 5.15 3.72
C LEU A 262 9.86 4.70 5.12
N ARG A 263 10.33 5.47 6.10
CA ARG A 263 9.82 5.40 7.48
C ARG A 263 9.31 6.78 7.84
N VAL A 264 8.00 6.96 7.87
CA VAL A 264 7.39 8.28 8.03
C VAL A 264 6.72 8.42 9.39
N PRO A 265 6.72 9.63 9.98
CA PRO A 265 5.88 9.90 11.14
C PRO A 265 4.42 9.74 10.77
N VAL A 266 3.60 9.55 11.79
CA VAL A 266 2.16 9.42 11.65
C VAL A 266 1.53 10.68 12.22
N ILE A 267 0.68 11.33 11.44
CA ILE A 267 -0.18 12.43 11.85
C ILE A 267 -1.18 11.88 12.87
N ASP A 268 -1.24 12.53 14.02
CA ASP A 268 -2.19 12.24 15.08
C ASP A 268 -2.82 13.53 15.62
N ASN A 269 -3.81 13.38 16.51
CA ASN A 269 -4.48 14.52 17.14
C ASN A 269 -3.76 14.99 18.42
N ALA A 270 -2.62 14.39 18.79
CA ALA A 270 -1.87 14.84 19.95
C ALA A 270 -1.20 16.16 19.55
N HIS A 271 -1.53 17.26 20.21
CA HIS A 271 -0.95 18.60 19.99
C HIS A 271 -1.56 19.41 18.83
N ARG A 272 -2.79 19.08 18.42
CA ARG A 272 -3.54 19.86 17.45
C ARG A 272 -4.49 20.83 18.15
N ASP A 273 -4.06 22.08 18.24
CA ASP A 273 -4.86 23.20 18.76
C ASP A 273 -5.68 23.89 17.66
N ASP A 274 -5.46 23.48 16.41
CA ASP A 274 -6.08 23.94 15.17
C ASP A 274 -7.41 23.22 14.82
N ILE A 275 -7.91 22.34 15.70
CA ILE A 275 -9.14 21.57 15.43
C ILE A 275 -10.37 22.45 15.62
N ILE A 276 -11.05 22.76 14.52
CA ILE A 276 -12.18 23.70 14.50
C ILE A 276 -13.51 23.01 14.80
N ASN A 277 -13.69 21.75 14.38
CA ASN A 277 -14.95 21.01 14.56
C ASN A 277 -14.69 19.50 14.70
N ASP A 278 -15.21 18.89 15.77
CA ASP A 278 -15.04 17.46 16.06
C ASP A 278 -16.32 16.81 16.63
N PRO A 279 -17.37 16.66 15.80
CA PRO A 279 -18.63 16.09 16.25
C PRO A 279 -18.52 14.62 16.66
N LEU A 280 -17.48 13.92 16.18
CA LEU A 280 -17.24 12.50 16.44
C LEU A 280 -16.26 12.24 17.61
N GLY A 281 -15.73 13.30 18.22
CA GLY A 281 -14.82 13.21 19.37
C GLY A 281 -13.44 12.59 19.03
N TRP A 282 -13.04 12.60 17.75
CA TRP A 282 -11.77 12.07 17.27
C TRP A 282 -10.56 12.84 17.79
N SER A 283 -10.68 14.14 18.05
CA SER A 283 -9.63 14.99 18.64
C SER A 283 -9.09 14.47 19.97
N ARG A 284 -9.90 13.71 20.71
CA ARG A 284 -9.54 13.09 22.00
C ARG A 284 -8.71 11.81 21.83
N ARG A 285 -8.68 11.25 20.62
CA ARG A 285 -7.91 10.04 20.31
C ARG A 285 -6.43 10.36 20.26
N ARG A 286 -5.62 9.37 20.64
CA ARG A 286 -4.17 9.46 20.65
C ARG A 286 -3.63 8.22 19.96
N ALA A 287 -2.89 8.43 18.87
CA ALA A 287 -2.15 7.37 18.23
C ALA A 287 -0.81 7.18 18.97
N PRO A 288 -0.29 5.96 19.14
CA PRO A 288 1.11 5.76 19.46
C PRO A 288 2.04 6.52 18.49
N LYS A 289 3.04 7.21 19.04
CA LYS A 289 4.08 7.97 18.31
C LYS A 289 5.10 7.07 17.58
N ARG A 290 4.62 6.09 16.82
CA ARG A 290 5.43 5.16 16.03
C ARG A 290 5.52 5.67 14.59
N ARG A 291 6.65 5.45 13.94
CA ARG A 291 6.80 5.67 12.50
C ARG A 291 6.26 4.44 11.75
N LEU A 292 5.55 4.66 10.66
CA LEU A 292 5.08 3.60 9.77
C LEU A 292 6.12 3.38 8.67
N GLN A 293 6.41 2.12 8.35
CA GLN A 293 7.20 1.78 7.17
C GLN A 293 6.27 1.73 5.96
N VAL A 294 6.60 2.52 4.94
CA VAL A 294 5.83 2.62 3.69
C VAL A 294 6.77 2.27 2.53
N MET A 295 6.29 1.42 1.63
CA MET A 295 6.93 1.12 0.36
C MET A 295 6.07 1.64 -0.78
N LEU A 296 6.70 2.39 -1.68
CA LEU A 296 6.04 2.95 -2.85
C LEU A 296 6.56 2.27 -4.11
N LEU A 297 5.64 1.83 -4.96
CA LEU A 297 5.93 1.18 -6.22
C LEU A 297 5.58 2.10 -7.37
N SER A 298 6.58 2.42 -8.18
CA SER A 298 6.41 3.06 -9.49
C SER A 298 6.91 2.10 -10.56
N ASP A 299 6.31 2.13 -11.74
CA ASP A 299 6.93 1.52 -12.93
C ASP A 299 7.35 2.63 -13.91
N SER A 300 8.09 2.28 -14.96
CA SER A 300 8.53 3.24 -15.98
C SER A 300 7.38 3.88 -16.78
N ARG A 301 6.15 3.36 -16.64
CA ARG A 301 4.93 3.83 -17.32
C ARG A 301 3.98 4.57 -16.38
N SER A 302 4.24 4.54 -15.07
CA SER A 302 3.52 5.25 -14.03
C SER A 302 4.00 6.68 -14.15
N LEU A 303 3.33 7.40 -15.06
CA LEU A 303 3.42 8.84 -15.16
C LEU A 303 3.23 9.42 -13.76
N CYS A 304 3.99 10.49 -13.54
CA CYS A 304 3.88 11.38 -12.40
C CYS A 304 2.42 11.65 -12.02
#